data_AF-A0ABD2VDN6-F1
#
_entry.id   AF-A0ABD2VDN6-F1
#
_cell.length_a   1.000
_cell.length_b   1.000
_cell.length_c   1.000
_cell.angle_alpha   90.00
_cell.angle_beta   90.00
_cell.angle_gamma   90.00
#
_symmetry.space_group_name_H-M   'P 1'
#
loop_
_entity.id
_entity.type
_entity.pdbx_description
1 polymer ?
#
loop_
_entity_poly.entity_id
_entity_poly.type
_entity_poly.pdbx_seq_one_letter_code
_entity_poly.pdbx_strand_id
1 'polypeptide(L)'
;MSCRLEISIDMIFSRVVGREIPMLCIIDDGCGMNHQEMLQMVSFGHKQPDADDPNRIGRFGIGFKTGAMKLGKDALVLTQTTNSRSIAFLSQTLNEGNDNLEIPIVSYYRYGQFMELDKQNETLFKHNLKAIKEFSPFDKYFIGQKVGLFSKDGTGTHIYIWNLDEWGPNYSLQWESGITGGSSFHQGDILIRSRRVRARPGQMTQMVPLDYSLRSYLEVIFLDPRIKIYVQGSQVKSRPLARSLNRTVVENGTIMGKLVQLTLGCNQLEWEEANCGIFLYWHGRLIEAYKRVGSMMHNGDRGRGVIGVIDVTNLMAEDNGHVWVHNNKQGFQDCEVYAELEKWLGERSDKYLDEHVDKVELKAGSGVYKPDNEWVQCDKCRKWRMLSHGFNSKTLPLQWFCYMKPFNGECEVSEQEVEPGVITISSKRLGYSSTEDPEEIKCKLSRQAVGTSKNMGENDSSHTMDDDQAKNSSAQTRKRLRRSCRKS
;
A
#
# COMPACT_ATOMS: atom_id res chain seq x y z
N MET A 1 -12.58 4.97 -17.62
CA MET A 1 -12.54 5.87 -16.44
C MET A 1 -11.68 5.22 -15.38
N SER A 2 -10.88 5.99 -14.63
CA SER A 2 -10.11 5.46 -13.49
C SER A 2 -11.00 5.48 -12.26
N CYS A 3 -11.30 4.32 -11.68
CA CYS A 3 -11.98 4.23 -10.39
C CYS A 3 -11.09 4.83 -9.27
N ARG A 4 -11.73 5.44 -8.28
CA ARG A 4 -11.13 6.07 -7.09
C ARG A 4 -11.77 5.49 -5.84
N LEU A 5 -10.94 5.24 -4.83
CA LEU A 5 -11.34 4.89 -3.47
C LEU A 5 -10.67 5.84 -2.49
N GLU A 6 -11.44 6.42 -1.59
CA GLU A 6 -10.98 7.32 -0.54
C GLU A 6 -11.33 6.78 0.83
N ILE A 7 -10.35 6.77 1.73
CA ILE A 7 -10.48 6.29 3.10
C ILE A 7 -9.99 7.39 4.05
N SER A 8 -10.86 7.87 4.93
CA SER A 8 -10.53 8.90 5.91
C SER A 8 -11.22 8.63 7.23
N ILE A 9 -10.71 9.22 8.32
CA ILE A 9 -11.42 9.31 9.58
C ILE A 9 -11.64 10.79 9.85
N ASP A 10 -12.89 11.20 9.88
CA ASP A 10 -13.32 12.57 10.12
C ASP A 10 -13.98 12.67 11.51
N MET A 11 -13.87 13.82 12.16
CA MET A 11 -14.63 14.11 13.38
C MET A 11 -15.99 14.67 13.01
N ILE A 12 -17.06 14.09 13.55
CA ILE A 12 -18.44 14.51 13.30
C ILE A 12 -19.19 14.69 14.61
N PHE A 13 -19.97 15.76 14.70
CA PHE A 13 -20.81 16.00 15.87
C PHE A 13 -22.00 15.04 15.90
N SER A 14 -22.06 14.17 16.91
CA SER A 14 -23.21 13.29 17.13
C SER A 14 -24.16 13.92 18.14
N ARG A 15 -25.38 14.26 17.69
CA ARG A 15 -26.43 14.76 18.59
C ARG A 15 -26.85 13.73 19.64
N VAL A 16 -26.78 12.44 19.29
CA VAL A 16 -27.14 11.32 20.17
C VAL A 16 -26.22 11.28 21.40
N VAL A 17 -24.92 11.53 21.21
CA VAL A 17 -23.92 11.47 22.28
C VAL A 17 -23.56 12.86 22.83
N GLY A 18 -23.95 13.94 22.12
CA GLY A 18 -23.68 15.33 22.53
C GLY A 18 -22.23 15.77 22.39
N ARG A 19 -21.41 15.06 21.58
CA ARG A 19 -19.99 15.35 21.36
C ARG A 19 -19.55 14.99 19.95
N GLU A 20 -18.35 15.43 19.57
CA GLU A 20 -17.69 14.94 18.38
C GLU A 20 -17.24 13.49 18.57
N ILE A 21 -17.47 12.67 17.54
CA ILE A 21 -17.04 11.27 17.48
C ILE A 21 -16.28 11.05 16.17
N PRO A 22 -15.30 10.13 16.15
CA PRO A 22 -14.65 9.76 14.90
C PRO A 22 -15.58 8.91 14.03
N MET A 23 -15.53 9.15 12.73
CA MET A 23 -16.25 8.41 11.71
C MET A 23 -15.30 8.01 10.60
N LEU A 24 -15.16 6.71 10.38
CA LEU A 24 -14.45 6.15 9.24
C LEU A 24 -15.32 6.26 7.99
N CYS A 25 -14.81 6.95 6.99
CA CYS A 25 -15.43 7.17 5.69
C CYS A 25 -14.70 6.31 4.65
N ILE A 26 -15.45 5.54 3.85
CA ILE A 26 -14.97 4.79 2.69
C ILE A 26 -15.82 5.20 1.49
N ILE A 27 -15.23 5.87 0.51
CA ILE A 27 -15.93 6.53 -0.59
C ILE A 27 -15.36 6.07 -1.91
N ASP A 28 -16.19 5.50 -2.79
CA ASP A 28 -15.84 5.15 -4.16
C ASP A 28 -16.73 5.83 -5.21
N ASP A 29 -16.18 5.99 -6.42
CA ASP A 29 -16.87 6.50 -7.61
C ASP A 29 -17.27 5.36 -8.58
N GLY A 30 -17.53 4.17 -8.04
CA GLY A 30 -17.94 2.98 -8.78
C GLY A 30 -19.37 3.07 -9.32
N CYS A 31 -19.98 1.93 -9.66
CA CYS A 31 -21.31 1.88 -10.29
C CYS A 31 -22.48 2.19 -9.33
N GLY A 32 -22.25 2.15 -8.02
CA GLY A 32 -23.30 2.18 -7.01
C GLY A 32 -24.15 0.91 -7.00
N MET A 33 -25.22 0.93 -6.20
CA MET A 33 -26.19 -0.16 -6.06
C MET A 33 -27.62 0.37 -6.12
N ASN A 34 -28.50 -0.39 -6.77
CA ASN A 34 -29.94 -0.17 -6.71
C ASN A 34 -30.54 -0.76 -5.40
N HIS A 35 -31.83 -0.58 -5.20
CA HIS A 35 -32.53 -1.04 -3.99
C HIS A 35 -32.39 -2.56 -3.76
N GLN A 36 -32.52 -3.36 -4.83
CA GLN A 36 -32.45 -4.82 -4.74
C GLN A 36 -31.02 -5.30 -4.44
N GLU A 37 -30.02 -4.70 -5.11
CA GLU A 37 -28.60 -4.97 -4.83
C GLU A 37 -28.23 -4.59 -3.39
N MET A 38 -28.79 -3.48 -2.88
CA MET A 38 -28.58 -3.06 -1.51
C MET A 38 -29.23 -4.01 -0.50
N LEU A 39 -30.44 -4.52 -0.78
CA LEU A 39 -31.05 -5.60 0.01
C LEU A 39 -30.14 -6.83 0.06
N GLN A 40 -29.64 -7.29 -1.09
CA GLN A 40 -28.70 -8.42 -1.15
C GLN A 40 -27.42 -8.14 -0.36
N MET A 41 -26.90 -6.92 -0.42
CA MET A 41 -25.70 -6.48 0.28
C MET A 41 -25.87 -6.53 1.80
N VAL A 42 -27.07 -6.28 2.34
CA VAL A 42 -27.33 -6.36 3.79
C VAL A 42 -27.86 -7.71 4.27
N SER A 43 -28.48 -8.52 3.40
CA SER A 43 -29.01 -9.84 3.77
C SER A 43 -27.91 -10.86 4.11
N PHE A 44 -28.14 -11.69 5.13
CA PHE A 44 -27.27 -12.82 5.45
C PHE A 44 -27.61 -14.04 4.58
N GLY A 45 -26.60 -14.80 4.16
CA GLY A 45 -26.81 -16.11 3.53
C GLY A 45 -27.32 -16.10 2.08
N HIS A 46 -27.13 -15.02 1.32
CA HIS A 46 -27.42 -15.06 -0.12
C HIS A 46 -26.57 -16.15 -0.79
N LYS A 47 -27.20 -16.99 -1.63
CA LYS A 47 -26.51 -17.99 -2.44
C LYS A 47 -25.42 -17.31 -3.27
N GLN A 48 -24.23 -17.91 -3.26
CA GLN A 48 -23.15 -17.52 -4.15
C GLN A 48 -23.69 -17.50 -5.59
N PRO A 49 -23.30 -16.54 -6.44
CA PRO A 49 -23.53 -16.70 -7.87
C PRO A 49 -22.99 -18.06 -8.29
N ASP A 50 -23.77 -18.86 -9.02
CA ASP A 50 -23.35 -20.22 -9.43
C ASP A 50 -22.12 -20.19 -10.36
N ALA A 51 -21.83 -19.04 -10.95
CA ALA A 51 -20.66 -18.80 -11.78
C ALA A 51 -19.55 -18.06 -11.00
N ASP A 52 -18.36 -18.65 -10.97
CA ASP A 52 -17.15 -17.97 -10.53
C ASP A 52 -16.78 -16.90 -11.56
N ASP A 53 -16.80 -15.62 -11.16
CA ASP A 53 -16.31 -14.53 -11.99
C ASP A 53 -14.82 -14.33 -11.66
N PRO A 54 -13.89 -14.74 -12.53
CA PRO A 54 -12.45 -14.66 -12.24
C PRO A 54 -11.98 -13.22 -12.02
N ASN A 55 -12.79 -12.22 -12.42
CA ASN A 55 -12.48 -10.80 -12.26
C ASN A 55 -13.03 -10.21 -10.95
N ARG A 56 -13.64 -11.01 -10.06
CA ARG A 56 -14.20 -10.55 -8.78
C ARG A 56 -13.52 -11.19 -7.58
N ILE A 57 -13.08 -10.35 -6.64
CA ILE A 57 -12.52 -10.79 -5.34
C ILE A 57 -13.64 -11.25 -4.38
N GLY A 58 -14.87 -10.78 -4.56
CA GLY A 58 -15.99 -11.04 -3.66
C GLY A 58 -16.68 -12.37 -3.94
N ARG A 59 -16.49 -13.37 -3.07
CA ARG A 59 -17.15 -14.69 -3.18
C ARG A 59 -18.14 -15.01 -2.06
N PHE A 60 -17.85 -14.61 -0.82
CA PHE A 60 -18.57 -15.09 0.36
C PHE A 60 -19.85 -14.31 0.73
N GLY A 61 -20.11 -13.15 0.14
CA GLY A 61 -21.32 -12.34 0.44
C GLY A 61 -21.41 -11.73 1.85
N ILE A 62 -20.40 -11.92 2.70
CA ILE A 62 -20.39 -11.46 4.11
C ILE A 62 -19.41 -10.32 4.41
N GLY A 63 -18.50 -10.00 3.49
CA GLY A 63 -17.33 -9.15 3.77
C GLY A 63 -17.66 -7.75 4.29
N PHE A 64 -18.69 -7.09 3.74
CA PHE A 64 -19.14 -5.79 4.23
C PHE A 64 -19.63 -5.88 5.69
N LYS A 65 -20.55 -6.81 5.97
CA LYS A 65 -21.16 -7.00 7.30
C LYS A 65 -20.10 -7.28 8.37
N THR A 66 -19.24 -8.26 8.11
CA THR A 66 -18.18 -8.65 9.06
C THR A 66 -17.13 -7.56 9.22
N GLY A 67 -16.75 -6.87 8.14
CA GLY A 67 -15.75 -5.81 8.17
C GLY A 67 -16.26 -4.55 8.89
N ALA A 68 -17.45 -4.06 8.53
CA ALA A 68 -18.04 -2.87 9.12
C ALA A 68 -18.29 -3.05 10.62
N MET A 69 -18.91 -4.17 11.01
CA MET A 69 -19.21 -4.48 12.42
C MET A 69 -17.97 -4.83 13.26
N LYS A 70 -16.82 -5.10 12.62
CA LYS A 70 -15.53 -5.25 13.33
C LYS A 70 -14.87 -3.92 13.61
N LEU A 71 -15.18 -2.88 12.83
CA LEU A 71 -14.56 -1.55 12.92
C LEU A 71 -15.34 -0.61 13.85
N GLY A 72 -16.67 -0.70 13.84
CA GLY A 72 -17.53 0.08 14.72
C GLY A 72 -18.92 -0.54 14.88
N LYS A 73 -19.68 -0.02 15.84
CA LYS A 73 -21.01 -0.54 16.18
C LYS A 73 -22.08 -0.19 15.16
N ASP A 74 -21.89 0.89 14.41
CA ASP A 74 -22.90 1.44 13.52
C ASP A 74 -22.30 1.85 12.19
N ALA A 75 -23.00 1.53 11.11
CA ALA A 75 -22.60 1.81 9.74
C ALA A 75 -23.78 2.28 8.88
N LEU A 76 -23.57 3.35 8.11
CA LEU A 76 -24.51 3.85 7.12
C LEU A 76 -23.90 3.74 5.73
N VAL A 77 -24.63 3.11 4.82
CA VAL A 77 -24.26 3.00 3.40
C VAL A 77 -25.15 3.92 2.61
N LEU A 78 -24.56 4.86 1.89
CA LEU A 78 -25.22 5.72 0.93
C LEU A 78 -24.69 5.38 -0.45
N THR A 79 -25.55 5.01 -1.38
CA THR A 79 -25.15 4.57 -2.72
C THR A 79 -26.02 5.21 -3.80
N GLN A 80 -25.42 5.46 -4.95
CA GLN A 80 -26.08 6.11 -6.08
C GLN A 80 -25.69 5.45 -7.40
N THR A 81 -26.70 5.04 -8.15
CA THR A 81 -26.59 4.65 -9.56
C THR A 81 -27.07 5.80 -10.44
N THR A 82 -27.04 5.62 -11.76
CA THR A 82 -27.61 6.61 -12.69
C THR A 82 -29.11 6.82 -12.48
N ASN A 83 -29.82 5.81 -11.97
CA ASN A 83 -31.28 5.72 -11.95
C ASN A 83 -31.87 5.67 -10.53
N SER A 84 -31.06 5.45 -9.50
CA SER A 84 -31.55 5.28 -8.13
C SER A 84 -30.55 5.77 -7.10
N ARG A 85 -31.05 6.06 -5.90
CA ARG A 85 -30.25 6.34 -4.71
C ARG A 85 -30.81 5.59 -3.52
N SER A 86 -29.94 5.02 -2.72
CA SER A 86 -30.31 4.08 -1.67
C SER A 86 -29.48 4.35 -0.42
N ILE A 87 -30.11 4.26 0.76
CA ILE A 87 -29.45 4.38 2.06
C ILE A 87 -29.82 3.17 2.91
N ALA A 88 -28.80 2.45 3.39
CA ALA A 88 -28.95 1.35 4.32
C ALA A 88 -28.31 1.71 5.65
N PHE A 89 -28.95 1.35 6.76
CA PHE A 89 -28.41 1.61 8.09
C PHE A 89 -28.28 0.30 8.89
N LEU A 90 -27.05 -0.12 9.11
CA LEU A 90 -26.69 -1.31 9.87
C LEU A 90 -26.18 -0.85 11.25
N SER A 91 -26.99 -1.01 12.28
CA SER A 91 -26.72 -0.43 13.61
C SER A 91 -26.94 -1.43 14.72
N GLN A 92 -25.93 -1.66 15.55
CA GLN A 92 -26.09 -2.39 16.80
C GLN A 92 -26.85 -1.56 17.82
N THR A 93 -26.68 -0.23 17.82
CA THR A 93 -27.38 0.66 18.75
C THR A 93 -28.89 0.71 18.51
N LEU A 94 -29.34 0.75 17.25
CA LEU A 94 -30.77 0.66 16.92
C LEU A 94 -31.40 -0.66 17.37
N ASN A 95 -30.63 -1.75 17.27
CA ASN A 95 -31.10 -3.10 17.53
C ASN A 95 -30.81 -3.57 18.96
N GLU A 96 -30.35 -2.68 19.83
CA GLU A 96 -30.03 -3.02 21.21
C GLU A 96 -31.32 -3.40 21.96
N GLY A 97 -31.38 -4.64 22.46
CA GLY A 97 -32.55 -5.18 23.15
C GLY A 97 -33.66 -5.72 22.24
N ASN A 98 -33.46 -5.74 20.92
CA ASN A 98 -34.40 -6.33 19.97
C ASN A 98 -34.00 -7.76 19.62
N ASP A 99 -34.96 -8.69 19.64
CA ASP A 99 -34.73 -10.08 19.23
C ASP A 99 -34.56 -10.24 17.71
N ASN A 100 -35.18 -9.32 16.93
CA ASN A 100 -35.13 -9.32 15.48
C ASN A 100 -34.24 -8.18 14.97
N LEU A 101 -33.37 -8.50 14.01
CA LEU A 101 -32.51 -7.52 13.36
C LEU A 101 -33.31 -6.65 12.38
N GLU A 102 -33.45 -5.37 12.69
CA GLU A 102 -33.99 -4.34 11.80
C GLU A 102 -32.86 -3.60 11.07
N ILE A 103 -32.98 -3.49 9.75
CA ILE A 103 -32.05 -2.75 8.90
C ILE A 103 -32.85 -1.72 8.10
N PRO A 104 -32.95 -0.46 8.58
CA PRO A 104 -33.67 0.58 7.87
C PRO A 104 -33.06 0.83 6.49
N ILE A 105 -33.92 0.74 5.48
CA ILE A 105 -33.57 0.96 4.08
C ILE A 105 -34.50 2.01 3.50
N VAL A 106 -33.92 3.04 2.90
CA VAL A 106 -34.67 4.04 2.13
C VAL A 106 -34.11 4.14 0.72
N SER A 107 -34.99 4.29 -0.27
CA SER A 107 -34.57 4.36 -1.67
C SER A 107 -35.40 5.36 -2.44
N TYR A 108 -34.74 6.03 -3.38
CA TYR A 108 -35.27 7.02 -4.28
C TYR A 108 -34.97 6.57 -5.70
N TYR A 109 -35.86 6.91 -6.63
CA TYR A 109 -35.75 6.60 -8.05
C TYR A 109 -35.70 7.88 -8.85
N ARG A 110 -34.93 7.89 -9.94
CA ARG A 110 -34.78 9.06 -10.78
C ARG A 110 -36.02 9.22 -11.65
N TYR A 111 -36.70 10.36 -11.49
CA TYR A 111 -37.80 10.80 -12.35
C TYR A 111 -37.42 12.15 -12.96
N GLY A 112 -37.04 12.12 -14.24
CA GLY A 112 -36.47 13.28 -14.92
C GLY A 112 -35.16 13.77 -14.25
N GLN A 113 -35.17 15.01 -13.76
CA GLN A 113 -34.01 15.62 -13.09
C GLN A 113 -34.01 15.43 -11.56
N PHE A 114 -35.06 14.85 -10.99
CA PHE A 114 -35.23 14.72 -9.55
C PHE A 114 -35.20 13.27 -9.10
N MET A 115 -34.87 13.06 -7.83
CA MET A 115 -34.98 11.77 -7.16
C MET A 115 -36.30 11.76 -6.39
N GLU A 116 -37.22 10.88 -6.76
CA GLU A 116 -38.54 10.74 -6.15
C GLU A 116 -38.65 9.46 -5.32
N LEU A 117 -39.58 9.49 -4.38
CA LEU A 117 -39.96 8.35 -3.58
C LEU A 117 -40.95 7.47 -4.35
N ASP A 118 -40.83 6.16 -4.20
CA ASP A 118 -41.90 5.24 -4.60
C ASP A 118 -43.11 5.42 -3.66
N LYS A 119 -44.20 5.97 -4.19
CA LYS A 119 -45.44 6.27 -3.45
C LYS A 119 -46.08 5.04 -2.84
N GLN A 120 -45.84 3.83 -3.36
CA GLN A 120 -46.40 2.61 -2.78
C GLN A 120 -45.78 2.26 -1.42
N ASN A 121 -44.54 2.70 -1.18
CA ASN A 121 -43.76 2.36 0.01
C ASN A 121 -43.60 3.56 0.98
N GLU A 122 -44.46 4.57 0.88
CA GLU A 122 -44.27 5.85 1.59
C GLU A 122 -44.27 5.71 3.12
N THR A 123 -45.13 4.86 3.68
CA THR A 123 -45.21 4.65 5.14
C THR A 123 -43.94 3.99 5.69
N LEU A 124 -43.48 2.91 5.05
CA LEU A 124 -42.25 2.20 5.42
C LEU A 124 -41.02 3.11 5.27
N PHE A 125 -40.98 3.88 4.18
CA PHE A 125 -39.92 4.85 3.96
C PHE A 125 -39.86 5.91 5.07
N LYS A 126 -41.00 6.50 5.45
CA LYS A 126 -41.06 7.49 6.53
C LYS A 126 -40.62 6.89 7.87
N HIS A 127 -41.01 5.65 8.15
CA HIS A 127 -40.57 4.91 9.33
C HIS A 127 -39.04 4.73 9.34
N ASN A 128 -38.48 4.16 8.27
CA ASN A 128 -37.05 3.90 8.16
C ASN A 128 -36.21 5.19 8.19
N LEU A 129 -36.67 6.25 7.52
CA LEU A 129 -36.00 7.54 7.56
C LEU A 129 -36.03 8.16 8.96
N LYS A 130 -37.12 7.97 9.72
CA LYS A 130 -37.20 8.40 11.11
C LYS A 130 -36.17 7.66 11.96
N ALA A 131 -36.09 6.33 11.84
CA ALA A 131 -35.11 5.51 12.56
C ALA A 131 -33.67 5.95 12.25
N ILE A 132 -33.34 6.17 10.98
CA ILE A 132 -32.01 6.67 10.58
C ILE A 132 -31.71 8.01 11.26
N LYS A 133 -32.64 8.96 11.26
CA LYS A 133 -32.42 10.29 11.84
C LYS A 133 -32.30 10.28 13.37
N GLU A 134 -32.94 9.33 14.02
CA GLU A 134 -33.00 9.22 15.48
C GLU A 134 -31.75 8.52 16.05
N PHE A 135 -31.29 7.47 15.37
CA PHE A 135 -30.20 6.61 15.85
C PHE A 135 -28.86 6.80 15.12
N SER A 136 -28.78 7.71 14.14
CA SER A 136 -27.52 8.03 13.47
C SER A 136 -27.17 9.52 13.58
N PRO A 137 -25.89 9.88 13.37
CA PRO A 137 -25.46 11.28 13.22
C PRO A 137 -26.03 11.98 11.97
N PHE A 138 -26.74 11.26 11.09
CA PHE A 138 -27.20 11.75 9.80
C PHE A 138 -28.61 12.33 9.88
N ASP A 139 -28.68 13.67 9.89
CA ASP A 139 -29.94 14.36 9.65
C ASP A 139 -30.19 14.64 8.16
N LYS A 140 -31.32 15.27 7.83
CA LYS A 140 -31.68 15.61 6.45
C LYS A 140 -30.61 16.45 5.74
N TYR A 141 -29.97 17.37 6.46
CA TYR A 141 -28.95 18.24 5.89
C TYR A 141 -27.65 17.48 5.65
N PHE A 142 -27.22 16.64 6.60
CA PHE A 142 -26.02 15.85 6.46
C PHE A 142 -26.15 14.81 5.35
N ILE A 143 -27.30 14.13 5.24
CA ILE A 143 -27.60 13.25 4.10
C ILE A 143 -27.52 14.04 2.80
N GLY A 144 -28.16 15.23 2.73
CA GLY A 144 -28.11 16.09 1.54
C GLY A 144 -26.69 16.52 1.16
N GLN A 145 -25.86 16.86 2.16
CA GLN A 145 -24.46 17.22 1.97
C GLN A 145 -23.66 16.03 1.38
N LYS A 146 -23.80 14.83 1.96
CA LYS A 146 -23.09 13.63 1.49
C LYS A 146 -23.58 13.19 0.11
N VAL A 147 -24.86 13.39 -0.19
CA VAL A 147 -25.43 13.18 -1.52
C VAL A 147 -24.80 14.13 -2.54
N GLY A 148 -24.54 15.38 -2.17
CA GLY A 148 -23.87 16.36 -3.05
C GLY A 148 -22.43 16.00 -3.41
N LEU A 149 -21.81 15.03 -2.72
CA LEU A 149 -20.49 14.51 -3.05
C LEU A 149 -20.51 13.58 -4.27
N PHE A 150 -21.63 12.93 -4.56
CA PHE A 150 -21.81 12.35 -5.88
C PHE A 150 -21.90 13.51 -6.86
N SER A 151 -20.95 13.60 -7.79
CA SER A 151 -20.99 14.58 -8.87
C SER A 151 -22.36 14.53 -9.59
N LYS A 152 -22.71 15.57 -10.37
CA LYS A 152 -24.08 15.75 -10.91
C LYS A 152 -24.66 14.50 -11.60
N ASP A 153 -23.82 13.72 -12.28
CA ASP A 153 -24.15 12.43 -12.89
C ASP A 153 -23.24 11.29 -12.39
N GLY A 154 -22.64 11.49 -11.21
CA GLY A 154 -21.74 10.53 -10.58
C GLY A 154 -22.49 9.35 -10.01
N THR A 155 -21.90 8.17 -10.16
CA THR A 155 -22.28 6.95 -9.45
C THR A 155 -21.25 6.67 -8.37
N GLY A 156 -21.60 5.83 -7.39
CA GLY A 156 -20.65 5.43 -6.36
C GLY A 156 -21.30 4.94 -5.08
N THR A 157 -20.47 4.60 -4.11
CA THR A 157 -20.90 4.18 -2.78
C THR A 157 -20.06 4.86 -1.71
N HIS A 158 -20.73 5.41 -0.70
CA HIS A 158 -20.15 5.99 0.49
C HIS A 158 -20.57 5.14 1.69
N ILE A 159 -19.59 4.66 2.46
CA ILE A 159 -19.79 3.91 3.68
C ILE A 159 -19.25 4.75 4.83
N TYR A 160 -20.06 4.94 5.86
CA TYR A 160 -19.73 5.68 7.06
C TYR A 160 -19.86 4.77 8.27
N ILE A 161 -18.79 4.60 9.03
CA ILE A 161 -18.75 3.73 10.22
C ILE A 161 -18.36 4.59 11.41
N TRP A 162 -19.13 4.53 12.50
CA TRP A 162 -18.83 5.27 13.73
C TRP A 162 -19.04 4.37 14.95
N ASN A 163 -18.87 4.95 16.15
CA ASN A 163 -18.78 4.20 17.39
C ASN A 163 -17.68 3.13 17.26
N LEU A 164 -16.49 3.60 16.87
CA LEU A 164 -15.32 2.77 16.57
C LEU A 164 -14.80 2.05 17.82
N ASP A 165 -14.18 0.88 17.61
CA ASP A 165 -13.58 0.07 18.68
C ASP A 165 -12.63 0.90 19.57
N GLU A 166 -12.93 0.93 20.88
CA GLU A 166 -12.14 1.62 21.90
C GLU A 166 -10.97 0.77 22.41
N TRP A 167 -9.89 1.43 22.84
CA TRP A 167 -8.70 0.86 23.48
C TRP A 167 -8.36 1.70 24.72
N GLY A 168 -8.91 1.30 25.87
CA GLY A 168 -8.84 2.09 27.10
C GLY A 168 -9.50 3.46 26.89
N PRO A 169 -8.82 4.59 27.20
CA PRO A 169 -9.39 5.93 27.00
C PRO A 169 -9.31 6.43 25.55
N ASN A 170 -8.74 5.65 24.63
CA ASN A 170 -8.51 6.03 23.23
C ASN A 170 -9.25 5.07 22.28
N TYR A 171 -9.07 5.23 20.97
CA TYR A 171 -9.52 4.27 19.95
C TYR A 171 -8.44 3.25 19.58
N SER A 172 -8.87 2.06 19.14
CA SER A 172 -7.98 1.02 18.59
C SER A 172 -7.22 1.48 17.34
N LEU A 173 -7.81 2.42 16.60
CA LEU A 173 -7.18 3.13 15.49
C LEU A 173 -6.60 4.48 15.94
N GLN A 174 -5.52 4.89 15.28
CA GLN A 174 -4.94 6.22 15.34
C GLN A 174 -4.91 6.78 13.93
N TRP A 175 -5.15 8.08 13.75
CA TRP A 175 -5.12 8.70 12.44
C TRP A 175 -4.38 10.03 12.49
N GLU A 176 -3.71 10.33 11.38
CA GLU A 176 -2.96 11.56 11.17
C GLU A 176 -3.44 12.17 9.87
N SER A 177 -3.90 13.42 9.92
CA SER A 177 -4.33 14.14 8.72
C SER A 177 -3.14 14.43 7.82
N GLY A 178 -3.31 14.22 6.51
CA GLY A 178 -2.35 14.71 5.53
C GLY A 178 -2.36 16.24 5.48
N ILE A 179 -1.20 16.88 5.38
CA ILE A 179 -1.14 18.33 5.21
C ILE A 179 -1.44 18.66 3.74
N THR A 180 -2.52 19.38 3.49
CA THR A 180 -2.86 19.93 2.17
C THR A 180 -2.03 21.18 1.92
N GLY A 181 -0.87 21.03 1.29
CA GLY A 181 -0.07 22.17 0.85
C GLY A 181 1.32 21.78 0.37
N GLY A 182 1.42 21.38 -0.91
CA GLY A 182 2.62 21.39 -1.79
C GLY A 182 3.92 20.70 -1.35
N SER A 183 4.13 20.48 -0.05
CA SER A 183 5.33 19.93 0.55
C SER A 183 5.06 18.49 0.96
N SER A 184 5.92 17.59 0.49
CA SER A 184 5.72 16.14 0.52
C SER A 184 5.89 15.49 1.89
N PHE A 185 5.96 16.25 2.98
CA PHE A 185 6.47 15.75 4.27
C PHE A 185 5.43 15.03 5.13
N HIS A 186 4.12 15.25 4.92
CA HIS A 186 3.09 14.59 5.73
C HIS A 186 1.91 14.11 4.87
N GLN A 187 1.96 12.83 4.47
CA GLN A 187 0.94 12.20 3.61
C GLN A 187 -0.29 11.72 4.38
N GLY A 188 -0.29 11.74 5.72
CA GLY A 188 -1.38 11.23 6.55
C GLY A 188 -1.54 9.71 6.48
N ASP A 189 -2.07 9.10 7.53
CA ASP A 189 -2.25 7.65 7.63
C ASP A 189 -3.35 7.28 8.65
N ILE A 190 -3.78 6.02 8.59
CA ILE A 190 -4.60 5.36 9.61
C ILE A 190 -3.80 4.15 10.11
N LEU A 191 -3.48 4.16 11.40
CA LEU A 191 -2.62 3.20 12.06
C LEU A 191 -3.41 2.35 13.06
N ILE A 192 -3.04 1.08 13.20
CA ILE A 192 -3.42 0.28 14.36
C ILE A 192 -2.59 0.77 15.55
N ARG A 193 -3.25 1.27 16.60
CA ARG A 193 -2.59 1.90 17.76
C ARG A 193 -1.58 0.98 18.44
N SER A 194 -1.87 -0.32 18.50
CA SER A 194 -1.01 -1.29 19.18
C SER A 194 0.34 -1.51 18.47
N ARG A 195 0.42 -1.21 17.16
CA ARG A 195 1.59 -1.45 16.29
C ARG A 195 2.21 -2.84 16.47
N ARG A 196 1.40 -3.84 16.83
CA ARG A 196 1.84 -5.21 17.04
C ARG A 196 2.15 -5.84 15.69
N VAL A 197 3.39 -6.31 15.54
CA VAL A 197 3.84 -7.08 14.38
C VAL A 197 3.28 -8.49 14.47
N ARG A 198 2.87 -9.05 13.32
CA ARG A 198 2.42 -10.44 13.24
C ARG A 198 3.58 -11.39 13.50
N ALA A 199 3.34 -12.42 14.30
CA ALA A 199 4.33 -13.46 14.54
C ALA A 199 4.60 -14.23 13.24
N ARG A 200 5.86 -14.27 12.82
CA ARG A 200 6.34 -15.05 11.66
C ARG A 200 7.60 -15.82 12.08
N PRO A 201 7.78 -17.09 11.67
CA PRO A 201 9.03 -17.81 11.89
C PRO A 201 10.22 -17.04 11.29
N GLY A 202 11.33 -16.92 11.99
CA GLY A 202 12.50 -16.19 11.47
C GLY A 202 12.29 -14.69 11.28
N GLN A 203 11.28 -14.08 11.91
CA GLN A 203 11.08 -12.63 11.89
C GLN A 203 12.25 -11.91 12.56
N MET A 204 12.93 -11.02 11.82
CA MET A 204 14.10 -10.29 12.32
C MET A 204 13.75 -8.92 12.89
N THR A 205 12.86 -8.20 12.20
CA THR A 205 12.49 -6.83 12.56
C THR A 205 11.24 -6.78 13.44
N GLN A 206 11.24 -5.86 14.40
CA GLN A 206 10.07 -5.51 15.21
C GLN A 206 9.24 -4.38 14.58
N MET A 207 9.63 -3.90 13.39
CA MET A 207 8.93 -2.85 12.65
C MET A 207 8.57 -3.39 11.27
N VAL A 208 7.30 -3.78 11.11
CA VAL A 208 6.72 -4.16 9.83
C VAL A 208 5.55 -3.23 9.55
N PRO A 209 5.76 -2.09 8.85
CA PRO A 209 4.71 -1.12 8.60
C PRO A 209 3.43 -1.73 8.00
N LEU A 210 3.58 -2.75 7.15
CA LEU A 210 2.47 -3.51 6.56
C LEU A 210 1.47 -4.05 7.61
N ASP A 211 1.92 -4.34 8.83
CA ASP A 211 1.08 -4.94 9.88
C ASP A 211 0.22 -3.91 10.62
N TYR A 212 0.55 -2.62 10.55
CA TYR A 212 -0.13 -1.59 11.34
C TYR A 212 -0.41 -0.27 10.61
N SER A 213 0.15 -0.01 9.43
CA SER A 213 -0.11 1.17 8.60
C SER A 213 -1.04 0.81 7.45
N LEU A 214 -2.21 1.45 7.40
CA LEU A 214 -3.16 1.24 6.32
C LEU A 214 -2.57 1.67 4.98
N ARG A 215 -1.85 2.81 4.95
CA ARG A 215 -1.14 3.27 3.75
C ARG A 215 -0.17 2.19 3.25
N SER A 216 0.72 1.71 4.10
CA SER A 216 1.72 0.69 3.73
C SER A 216 1.06 -0.60 3.23
N TYR A 217 -0.03 -1.02 3.87
CA TYR A 217 -0.80 -2.19 3.44
C TYR A 217 -1.42 -2.01 2.05
N LEU A 218 -1.99 -0.83 1.78
CA LEU A 218 -2.65 -0.50 0.51
C LEU A 218 -1.66 -0.31 -0.66
N GLU A 219 -0.37 -0.09 -0.39
CA GLU A 219 0.64 -0.02 -1.44
C GLU A 219 0.77 -1.34 -2.20
N VAL A 220 0.64 -2.47 -1.52
CA VAL A 220 0.91 -3.82 -2.08
C VAL A 220 -0.35 -4.69 -2.13
N ILE A 221 -1.51 -4.13 -1.83
CA ILE A 221 -2.78 -4.85 -1.67
C ILE A 221 -3.25 -5.57 -2.94
N PHE A 222 -2.93 -4.99 -4.10
CA PHE A 222 -3.26 -5.52 -5.41
C PHE A 222 -1.99 -5.88 -6.17
N LEU A 223 -2.00 -7.06 -6.80
CA LEU A 223 -0.91 -7.54 -7.66
C LEU A 223 -0.69 -6.59 -8.84
N ASP A 224 -1.80 -6.22 -9.50
CA ASP A 224 -1.84 -5.21 -10.56
C ASP A 224 -2.80 -4.07 -10.16
N PRO A 225 -2.30 -3.01 -9.52
CA PRO A 225 -3.14 -1.94 -8.98
C PRO A 225 -3.69 -1.05 -10.12
N ARG A 226 -5.01 -1.03 -10.31
CA ARG A 226 -5.70 -0.18 -11.32
C ARG A 226 -6.45 0.99 -10.71
N ILE A 227 -7.03 0.80 -9.52
CA ILE A 227 -7.75 1.83 -8.78
C ILE A 227 -6.79 2.89 -8.22
N LYS A 228 -7.25 4.14 -8.05
CA LYS A 228 -6.53 5.16 -7.28
C LYS A 228 -7.04 5.15 -5.85
N ILE A 229 -6.15 4.91 -4.89
CA ILE A 229 -6.51 4.85 -3.47
C ILE A 229 -5.97 6.08 -2.76
N TYR A 230 -6.80 6.71 -1.93
CA TYR A 230 -6.45 7.87 -1.11
C TYR A 230 -6.67 7.51 0.35
N VAL A 231 -5.70 7.84 1.20
CA VAL A 231 -5.82 7.72 2.66
C VAL A 231 -5.59 9.10 3.25
N GLN A 232 -6.52 9.57 4.10
CA GLN A 232 -6.42 10.87 4.78
C GLN A 232 -6.11 12.02 3.80
N GLY A 233 -6.78 12.01 2.64
CA GLY A 233 -6.64 13.04 1.59
C GLY A 233 -5.44 12.88 0.65
N SER A 234 -4.47 12.00 0.93
CA SER A 234 -3.28 11.82 0.08
C SER A 234 -3.28 10.48 -0.66
N GLN A 235 -2.93 10.51 -1.95
CA GLN A 235 -2.86 9.34 -2.81
C GLN A 235 -1.83 8.33 -2.29
N VAL A 236 -2.21 7.06 -2.20
CA VAL A 236 -1.31 5.93 -1.94
C VAL A 236 -0.54 5.61 -3.22
N LYS A 237 0.79 5.52 -3.12
CA LYS A 237 1.65 5.13 -4.24
C LYS A 237 1.73 3.61 -4.30
N SER A 238 0.84 2.98 -5.07
CA SER A 238 0.85 1.52 -5.22
C SER A 238 2.19 1.01 -5.77
N ARG A 239 2.67 -0.09 -5.19
CA ARG A 239 3.92 -0.76 -5.53
C ARG A 239 3.62 -2.15 -6.10
N PRO A 240 3.65 -2.34 -7.43
CA PRO A 240 3.58 -3.68 -8.02
C PRO A 240 4.87 -4.44 -7.68
N LEU A 241 4.83 -5.26 -6.63
CA LEU A 241 6.02 -5.84 -6.01
C LEU A 241 6.91 -6.57 -7.02
N ALA A 242 6.34 -7.43 -7.86
CA ALA A 242 7.08 -8.19 -8.88
C ALA A 242 7.87 -7.31 -9.85
N ARG A 243 7.38 -6.09 -10.14
CA ARG A 243 8.04 -5.11 -11.03
C ARG A 243 9.08 -4.25 -10.31
N SER A 244 9.14 -4.33 -8.98
CA SER A 244 10.04 -3.54 -8.12
C SER A 244 11.27 -4.32 -7.62
N LEU A 245 11.46 -5.55 -8.12
CA LEU A 245 12.55 -6.43 -7.71
C LEU A 245 13.82 -6.18 -8.54
N ASN A 246 14.96 -6.51 -7.94
CA ASN A 246 16.28 -6.56 -8.54
C ASN A 246 16.75 -8.02 -8.64
N ARG A 247 17.52 -8.37 -9.67
CA ARG A 247 17.94 -9.76 -9.94
C ARG A 247 16.74 -10.69 -10.04
N THR A 248 15.72 -10.24 -10.76
CA THR A 248 14.44 -10.95 -10.84
C THR A 248 14.61 -12.28 -11.57
N VAL A 249 14.08 -13.34 -10.98
CA VAL A 249 13.98 -14.68 -11.56
C VAL A 249 12.52 -15.10 -11.59
N VAL A 250 12.07 -15.56 -12.75
CA VAL A 250 10.72 -16.12 -12.93
C VAL A 250 10.85 -17.64 -13.00
N GLU A 251 10.27 -18.33 -12.02
CA GLU A 251 10.26 -19.78 -11.92
C GLU A 251 8.85 -20.30 -12.22
N ASN A 252 8.75 -21.12 -13.27
CA ASN A 252 7.52 -21.82 -13.60
C ASN A 252 7.52 -23.21 -12.96
N GLY A 253 6.35 -23.66 -12.54
CA GLY A 253 6.17 -24.97 -11.91
C GLY A 253 4.79 -25.55 -12.17
N THR A 254 4.62 -26.78 -11.71
CA THR A 254 3.32 -27.45 -11.69
C THR A 254 3.13 -28.05 -10.32
N ILE A 255 2.04 -27.68 -9.65
CA ILE A 255 1.65 -28.21 -8.34
C ILE A 255 0.28 -28.84 -8.53
N MET A 256 0.15 -30.12 -8.19
CA MET A 256 -1.12 -30.85 -8.33
C MET A 256 -1.75 -30.72 -9.74
N GLY A 257 -0.92 -30.76 -10.79
CA GLY A 257 -1.35 -30.63 -12.18
C GLY A 257 -1.68 -29.20 -12.64
N LYS A 258 -1.59 -28.20 -11.76
CA LYS A 258 -1.88 -26.80 -12.07
C LYS A 258 -0.60 -25.99 -12.22
N LEU A 259 -0.56 -25.17 -13.27
CA LEU A 259 0.57 -24.28 -13.54
C LEU A 259 0.63 -23.16 -12.51
N VAL A 260 1.83 -22.91 -12.01
CA VAL A 260 2.15 -21.80 -11.11
C VAL A 260 3.37 -21.06 -11.61
N GLN A 261 3.41 -19.76 -11.35
CA GLN A 261 4.54 -18.90 -11.69
C GLN A 261 4.92 -18.07 -10.46
N LEU A 262 6.17 -18.20 -10.04
CA LEU A 262 6.76 -17.45 -8.94
C LEU A 262 7.75 -16.45 -9.50
N THR A 263 7.64 -15.19 -9.08
CA THR A 263 8.66 -14.17 -9.32
C THR A 263 9.46 -13.95 -8.04
N LEU A 264 10.77 -14.20 -8.06
CA LEU A 264 11.70 -13.98 -6.95
C LEU A 264 12.65 -12.83 -7.29
N GLY A 265 13.10 -12.10 -6.28
CA GLY A 265 14.12 -11.07 -6.44
C GLY A 265 14.43 -10.34 -5.14
N CYS A 266 15.43 -9.46 -5.17
CA CYS A 266 15.80 -8.62 -4.03
C CYS A 266 15.12 -7.24 -4.11
N ASN A 267 14.72 -6.68 -2.98
CA ASN A 267 14.18 -5.32 -2.90
C ASN A 267 14.97 -4.48 -1.89
N GLN A 268 15.34 -3.26 -2.27
CA GLN A 268 16.13 -2.36 -1.42
C GLN A 268 15.41 -1.99 -0.12
N LEU A 269 14.12 -1.62 -0.19
CA LEU A 269 13.37 -1.20 0.99
C LEU A 269 13.25 -2.36 1.97
N GLU A 270 12.89 -3.53 1.46
CA GLU A 270 12.73 -4.74 2.29
C GLU A 270 14.09 -5.17 2.87
N TRP A 271 15.19 -5.00 2.15
CA TRP A 271 16.54 -5.20 2.68
C TRP A 271 16.85 -4.25 3.84
N GLU A 272 16.60 -2.95 3.67
CA GLU A 272 16.83 -1.93 4.70
C GLU A 272 16.02 -2.22 5.97
N GLU A 273 14.77 -2.62 5.82
CA GLU A 273 13.86 -2.96 6.93
C GLU A 273 14.09 -4.36 7.52
N ALA A 274 15.04 -5.14 6.97
CA ALA A 274 15.28 -6.54 7.35
C ALA A 274 14.03 -7.43 7.22
N ASN A 275 13.24 -7.18 6.18
CA ASN A 275 12.09 -7.96 5.76
C ASN A 275 12.46 -8.91 4.62
N CYS A 276 11.69 -9.99 4.48
CA CYS A 276 11.82 -10.97 3.39
C CYS A 276 10.54 -11.80 3.26
N GLY A 277 10.48 -12.75 2.34
CA GLY A 277 9.42 -13.74 2.22
C GLY A 277 8.47 -13.54 1.05
N ILE A 278 7.47 -14.41 0.96
CA ILE A 278 6.59 -14.54 -0.20
C ILE A 278 5.28 -13.80 0.01
N PHE A 279 4.79 -13.15 -1.03
CA PHE A 279 3.49 -12.49 -1.12
C PHE A 279 2.57 -13.34 -2.00
N LEU A 280 1.52 -13.86 -1.39
CA LEU A 280 0.54 -14.73 -2.04
C LEU A 280 -0.71 -13.92 -2.38
N TYR A 281 -1.05 -13.85 -3.66
CA TYR A 281 -2.23 -13.16 -4.18
C TYR A 281 -3.29 -14.16 -4.64
N TRP A 282 -4.56 -13.77 -4.54
CA TRP A 282 -5.71 -14.54 -5.02
C TRP A 282 -6.72 -13.57 -5.65
N HIS A 283 -7.11 -13.81 -6.90
CA HIS A 283 -7.77 -12.87 -7.82
C HIS A 283 -7.12 -11.47 -7.79
N GLY A 284 -5.79 -11.43 -7.85
CA GLY A 284 -5.02 -10.18 -7.78
C GLY A 284 -5.07 -9.45 -6.43
N ARG A 285 -5.70 -10.00 -5.38
CA ARG A 285 -5.75 -9.45 -4.02
C ARG A 285 -4.78 -10.20 -3.09
N LEU A 286 -3.97 -9.46 -2.34
CA LEU A 286 -3.04 -10.03 -1.36
C LEU A 286 -3.80 -10.87 -0.30
N ILE A 287 -3.37 -12.09 -0.01
CA ILE A 287 -3.93 -12.93 1.06
C ILE A 287 -2.94 -13.05 2.22
N GLU A 288 -1.70 -13.39 1.91
CA GLU A 288 -0.60 -13.49 2.87
C GLU A 288 0.61 -12.70 2.39
N ALA A 289 1.25 -11.99 3.31
CA ALA A 289 2.45 -11.20 3.06
C ALA A 289 3.60 -11.66 3.96
N TYR A 290 4.80 -11.61 3.41
CA TYR A 290 6.03 -12.02 4.09
C TYR A 290 5.94 -13.47 4.60
N LYS A 291 5.28 -14.37 3.85
CA LYS A 291 5.23 -15.80 4.18
C LYS A 291 6.65 -16.37 4.11
N ARG A 292 7.09 -17.01 5.19
CA ARG A 292 8.43 -17.60 5.30
C ARG A 292 8.37 -19.04 4.82
N VAL A 293 9.30 -19.41 3.95
CA VAL A 293 9.40 -20.74 3.33
C VAL A 293 10.86 -21.17 3.28
N GLY A 294 11.12 -22.47 3.19
CA GLY A 294 12.47 -23.02 3.11
C GLY A 294 13.39 -22.54 4.24
N SER A 295 14.64 -22.26 3.90
CA SER A 295 15.67 -21.78 4.84
C SER A 295 15.32 -20.46 5.54
N MET A 296 14.45 -19.61 4.96
CA MET A 296 14.02 -18.34 5.56
C MET A 296 13.27 -18.53 6.88
N MET A 297 12.65 -19.69 7.11
CA MET A 297 11.95 -20.00 8.37
C MET A 297 12.90 -20.14 9.55
N HIS A 298 14.12 -20.61 9.31
CA HIS A 298 15.10 -20.91 10.34
C HIS A 298 16.17 -19.83 10.46
N ASN A 299 16.51 -19.16 9.35
CA ASN A 299 17.47 -18.07 9.32
C ASN A 299 16.98 -16.92 8.42
N GLY A 300 16.27 -15.97 9.03
CA GLY A 300 15.73 -14.82 8.31
C GLY A 300 16.80 -13.93 7.65
N ASP A 301 18.02 -13.89 8.20
CA ASP A 301 19.09 -13.01 7.72
C ASP A 301 19.61 -13.43 6.35
N ARG A 302 19.68 -14.75 6.09
CA ARG A 302 19.96 -15.28 4.74
C ARG A 302 18.92 -14.84 3.73
N GLY A 303 17.66 -14.72 4.15
CA GLY A 303 16.57 -14.30 3.28
C GLY A 303 16.45 -12.79 3.13
N ARG A 304 17.24 -11.98 3.85
CA ARG A 304 17.03 -10.53 3.97
C ARG A 304 16.83 -9.87 2.61
N GLY A 305 15.82 -9.03 2.49
CA GLY A 305 15.45 -8.31 1.26
C GLY A 305 14.95 -9.18 0.10
N VAL A 306 14.93 -10.51 0.22
CA VAL A 306 14.40 -11.41 -0.81
C VAL A 306 12.89 -11.47 -0.71
N ILE A 307 12.23 -11.19 -1.82
CA ILE A 307 10.77 -11.16 -1.95
C ILE A 307 10.35 -12.11 -3.06
N GLY A 308 9.35 -12.94 -2.76
CA GLY A 308 8.64 -13.71 -3.76
C GLY A 308 7.24 -13.15 -3.98
N VAL A 309 6.75 -13.23 -5.21
CA VAL A 309 5.41 -12.80 -5.60
C VAL A 309 4.77 -13.89 -6.45
N ILE A 310 3.58 -14.35 -6.06
CA ILE A 310 2.84 -15.42 -6.74
C ILE A 310 1.34 -15.16 -6.69
N ASP A 311 0.64 -15.39 -7.81
CA ASP A 311 -0.82 -15.49 -7.85
C ASP A 311 -1.23 -16.96 -7.78
N VAL A 312 -1.96 -17.33 -6.73
CA VAL A 312 -2.39 -18.70 -6.45
C VAL A 312 -3.86 -18.95 -6.80
N THR A 313 -4.50 -18.05 -7.56
CA THR A 313 -5.91 -18.14 -7.96
C THR A 313 -6.29 -19.51 -8.50
N ASN A 314 -5.61 -19.95 -9.55
CA ASN A 314 -5.92 -21.23 -10.20
C ASN A 314 -5.63 -22.42 -9.28
N LEU A 315 -4.56 -22.32 -8.48
CA LEU A 315 -4.15 -23.39 -7.56
C LEU A 315 -5.19 -23.61 -6.46
N MET A 316 -5.69 -22.52 -5.87
CA MET A 316 -6.55 -22.52 -4.68
C MET A 316 -8.05 -22.62 -4.97
N ALA A 317 -8.44 -22.64 -6.25
CA ALA A 317 -9.81 -22.88 -6.69
C ALA A 317 -10.02 -24.34 -7.13
N GLU A 318 -11.10 -24.98 -6.71
CA GLU A 318 -11.48 -26.31 -7.18
C GLU A 318 -12.58 -26.25 -8.24
N ASP A 319 -12.67 -27.29 -9.08
CA ASP A 319 -13.63 -27.40 -10.17
C ASP A 319 -15.10 -27.44 -9.67
N ASN A 320 -15.31 -27.80 -8.41
CA ASN A 320 -16.62 -27.83 -7.74
C ASN A 320 -17.04 -26.46 -7.17
N GLY A 321 -16.23 -25.41 -7.36
CA GLY A 321 -16.47 -24.07 -6.81
C GLY A 321 -16.03 -23.89 -5.35
N HIS A 322 -15.42 -24.89 -4.72
CA HIS A 322 -14.75 -24.76 -3.43
C HIS A 322 -13.47 -23.93 -3.58
N VAL A 323 -13.14 -23.14 -2.54
CA VAL A 323 -11.90 -22.36 -2.49
C VAL A 323 -11.23 -22.53 -1.14
N TRP A 324 -9.92 -22.69 -1.17
CA TRP A 324 -9.10 -22.92 0.03
C TRP A 324 -8.75 -21.63 0.79
N VAL A 325 -9.30 -20.47 0.40
CA VAL A 325 -9.08 -19.19 1.06
C VAL A 325 -10.03 -19.02 2.25
N HIS A 326 -9.52 -18.57 3.39
CA HIS A 326 -10.38 -18.24 4.55
C HIS A 326 -11.38 -17.12 4.22
N ASN A 327 -12.54 -17.14 4.90
CA ASN A 327 -13.59 -16.13 4.72
C ASN A 327 -13.13 -14.68 5.00
N ASN A 328 -12.17 -14.51 5.90
CA ASN A 328 -11.54 -13.23 6.25
C ASN A 328 -10.49 -12.77 5.22
N LYS A 329 -10.12 -13.62 4.25
CA LYS A 329 -9.11 -13.36 3.21
C LYS A 329 -7.76 -12.91 3.79
N GLN A 330 -7.33 -13.53 4.89
CA GLN A 330 -6.04 -13.29 5.54
C GLN A 330 -5.17 -14.55 5.66
N GLY A 331 -5.57 -15.64 4.99
CA GLY A 331 -4.82 -16.88 4.94
C GLY A 331 -5.57 -17.98 4.18
N PHE A 332 -4.95 -19.14 4.11
CA PHE A 332 -5.49 -20.35 3.48
C PHE A 332 -5.82 -21.40 4.53
N GLN A 333 -6.83 -22.23 4.24
CA GLN A 333 -7.16 -23.41 5.02
C GLN A 333 -6.01 -24.43 4.92
N ASP A 334 -5.79 -25.17 6.00
CA ASP A 334 -4.80 -26.24 6.02
C ASP A 334 -5.25 -27.40 5.10
N CYS A 335 -4.54 -27.60 4.00
CA CYS A 335 -4.84 -28.61 2.99
C CYS A 335 -3.57 -29.05 2.25
N GLU A 336 -3.64 -30.22 1.62
CA GLU A 336 -2.52 -30.80 0.85
C GLU A 336 -1.99 -29.83 -0.23
N VAL A 337 -2.89 -29.16 -0.93
CA VAL A 337 -2.53 -28.20 -2.00
C VAL A 337 -1.70 -27.04 -1.45
N TYR A 338 -2.05 -26.51 -0.26
CA TYR A 338 -1.30 -25.44 0.38
C TYR A 338 0.03 -25.93 0.94
N ALA A 339 0.07 -27.12 1.53
CA ALA A 339 1.33 -27.72 2.02
C ALA A 339 2.33 -27.97 0.88
N GLU A 340 1.88 -28.51 -0.26
CA GLU A 340 2.72 -28.72 -1.45
C GLU A 340 3.17 -27.38 -2.06
N LEU A 341 2.33 -26.33 -2.00
CA LEU A 341 2.74 -24.98 -2.36
C LEU A 341 3.85 -24.46 -1.46
N GLU A 342 3.72 -24.57 -0.14
CA GLU A 342 4.76 -24.12 0.79
C GLU A 342 6.09 -24.83 0.55
N LYS A 343 6.05 -26.14 0.33
CA LYS A 343 7.22 -26.95 -0.01
C LYS A 343 7.86 -26.49 -1.32
N TRP A 344 7.08 -26.37 -2.39
CA TRP A 344 7.58 -25.93 -3.69
C TRP A 344 8.17 -24.51 -3.62
N LEU A 345 7.51 -23.58 -2.93
CA LEU A 345 8.03 -22.23 -2.69
C LEU A 345 9.34 -22.26 -1.91
N GLY A 346 9.47 -23.13 -0.91
CA GLY A 346 10.70 -23.33 -0.15
C GLY A 346 11.86 -23.78 -1.02
N GLU A 347 11.67 -24.84 -1.81
CA GLU A 347 12.69 -25.38 -2.72
C GLU A 347 13.18 -24.33 -3.74
N ARG A 348 12.26 -23.56 -4.33
CA ARG A 348 12.61 -22.51 -5.31
C ARG A 348 13.29 -21.31 -4.66
N SER A 349 12.85 -20.94 -3.47
CA SER A 349 13.46 -19.85 -2.72
C SER A 349 14.88 -20.20 -2.28
N ASP A 350 15.10 -21.42 -1.79
CA ASP A 350 16.43 -21.89 -1.38
C ASP A 350 17.38 -21.96 -2.57
N LYS A 351 16.94 -22.48 -3.72
CA LYS A 351 17.71 -22.45 -4.96
C LYS A 351 18.10 -21.01 -5.35
N TYR A 352 17.16 -20.06 -5.29
CA TYR A 352 17.45 -18.66 -5.58
C TYR A 352 18.47 -18.07 -4.60
N LEU A 353 18.36 -18.38 -3.31
CA LEU A 353 19.31 -17.92 -2.29
C LEU A 353 20.72 -18.47 -2.56
N ASP A 354 20.85 -19.75 -2.86
CA ASP A 354 22.15 -20.38 -3.16
C ASP A 354 22.81 -19.77 -4.41
N GLU A 355 22.02 -19.43 -5.43
CA GLU A 355 22.51 -18.86 -6.68
C GLU A 355 22.86 -17.36 -6.56
N HIS A 356 22.10 -16.60 -5.76
CA HIS A 356 22.12 -15.14 -5.78
C HIS A 356 22.55 -14.46 -4.48
N VAL A 357 22.53 -15.15 -3.34
CA VAL A 357 22.79 -14.58 -2.01
C VAL A 357 24.15 -15.00 -1.42
N ASP A 358 24.74 -16.16 -1.76
CA ASP A 358 25.98 -16.65 -1.13
C ASP A 358 27.25 -16.70 -2.03
N LYS A 359 27.52 -15.65 -2.83
CA LYS A 359 28.85 -15.44 -3.47
C LYS A 359 29.51 -14.07 -3.22
N VAL A 360 28.95 -13.23 -2.33
CA VAL A 360 29.34 -11.80 -2.21
C VAL A 360 29.57 -11.34 -0.77
N GLU A 361 29.96 -12.20 0.17
CA GLU A 361 30.54 -11.72 1.44
C GLU A 361 32.05 -11.41 1.27
N LEU A 362 32.45 -10.50 0.38
CA LEU A 362 33.82 -9.94 0.39
C LEU A 362 33.97 -8.53 -0.18
N LYS A 363 32.89 -7.76 -0.37
CA LYS A 363 33.02 -6.31 -0.55
C LYS A 363 31.96 -5.60 0.28
N ALA A 364 32.42 -4.96 1.36
CA ALA A 364 31.70 -3.94 2.11
C ALA A 364 31.41 -2.72 1.21
N GLY A 365 30.55 -2.90 0.22
CA GLY A 365 29.94 -1.86 -0.58
C GLY A 365 28.45 -2.00 -0.41
N SER A 366 27.78 -0.92 0.01
CA SER A 366 26.33 -0.80 0.04
C SER A 366 25.75 -1.12 -1.34
N GLY A 367 25.37 -2.37 -1.56
CA GLY A 367 24.68 -2.80 -2.78
C GLY A 367 23.35 -2.09 -2.85
N VAL A 368 23.18 -1.20 -3.83
CA VAL A 368 21.88 -0.59 -4.11
C VAL A 368 21.08 -1.57 -4.97
N TYR A 369 20.09 -2.24 -4.39
CA TYR A 369 19.14 -3.14 -5.06
C TYR A 369 18.10 -2.33 -5.84
N LYS A 370 18.55 -1.64 -6.88
CA LYS A 370 17.65 -0.88 -7.78
C LYS A 370 16.80 -1.85 -8.61
N PRO A 371 15.49 -1.62 -8.78
CA PRO A 371 14.65 -2.45 -9.64
C PRO A 371 15.26 -2.67 -11.02
N ASP A 372 15.07 -3.87 -11.58
CA ASP A 372 15.63 -4.24 -12.90
C ASP A 372 15.11 -3.31 -14.00
N ASN A 373 13.85 -2.89 -13.88
CA ASN A 373 13.20 -1.90 -14.71
C ASN A 373 12.51 -0.85 -13.85
N GLU A 374 12.59 0.41 -14.25
CA GLU A 374 11.84 1.50 -13.62
C GLU A 374 10.46 1.61 -14.29
N TRP A 375 9.41 1.75 -13.49
CA TRP A 375 8.03 1.79 -13.98
C TRP A 375 7.29 3.02 -13.49
N VAL A 376 6.37 3.53 -14.30
CA VAL A 376 5.43 4.58 -13.93
C VAL A 376 4.02 4.21 -14.37
N GLN A 377 3.02 4.58 -13.57
CA GLN A 377 1.63 4.39 -13.92
C GLN A 377 1.03 5.67 -14.47
N CYS A 378 0.29 5.58 -15.58
CA CYS A 378 -0.43 6.72 -16.12
C CYS A 378 -1.67 7.09 -15.28
N ASP A 379 -1.83 8.36 -14.95
CA ASP A 379 -2.98 8.88 -14.20
C ASP A 379 -4.30 8.90 -14.99
N LYS A 380 -4.25 8.84 -16.32
CA LYS A 380 -5.43 8.82 -17.19
C LYS A 380 -5.91 7.38 -17.47
N CYS A 381 -5.05 6.56 -18.07
CA CYS A 381 -5.42 5.21 -18.52
C CYS A 381 -5.10 4.10 -17.52
N ARG A 382 -4.34 4.39 -16.45
CA ARG A 382 -3.92 3.43 -15.42
C ARG A 382 -3.07 2.27 -15.93
N LYS A 383 -2.60 2.35 -17.18
CA LYS A 383 -1.59 1.45 -17.75
C LYS A 383 -0.21 1.79 -17.19
N TRP A 384 0.60 0.76 -17.00
CA TRP A 384 1.99 0.91 -16.59
C TRP A 384 2.91 1.05 -17.81
N ARG A 385 3.93 1.89 -17.66
CA ARG A 385 4.93 2.19 -18.69
C ARG A 385 6.33 1.98 -18.12
N MET A 386 7.16 1.29 -18.87
CA MET A 386 8.57 1.12 -18.54
C MET A 386 9.33 2.41 -18.88
N LEU A 387 10.12 2.90 -17.93
CA LEU A 387 10.93 4.11 -18.09
C LEU A 387 12.27 3.76 -18.75
N SER A 388 12.68 4.56 -19.74
CA SER A 388 13.98 4.41 -20.40
C SER A 388 15.15 4.68 -19.45
N HIS A 389 16.32 4.11 -19.77
CA HIS A 389 17.54 4.28 -18.97
C HIS A 389 17.85 5.77 -18.72
N GLY A 390 17.98 6.15 -17.45
CA GLY A 390 18.28 7.52 -17.00
C GLY A 390 17.12 8.23 -16.30
N PHE A 391 15.89 7.75 -16.45
CA PHE A 391 14.74 8.25 -15.69
C PHE A 391 14.55 7.47 -14.39
N ASN A 392 14.05 8.16 -13.36
CA ASN A 392 13.71 7.58 -12.07
C ASN A 392 12.25 7.91 -11.74
N SER A 393 11.47 6.90 -11.36
CA SER A 393 10.08 7.07 -10.95
C SER A 393 9.90 8.14 -9.85
N LYS A 394 10.89 8.31 -8.97
CA LYS A 394 10.89 9.30 -7.88
C LYS A 394 11.08 10.75 -8.34
N THR A 395 11.66 10.98 -9.51
CA THR A 395 11.90 12.33 -10.04
C THR A 395 10.79 12.80 -10.97
N LEU A 396 9.82 11.93 -11.28
CA LEU A 396 8.67 12.28 -12.10
C LEU A 396 7.64 13.08 -11.27
N PRO A 397 6.81 13.91 -11.93
CA PRO A 397 5.73 14.60 -11.26
C PRO A 397 4.77 13.62 -10.56
N LEU A 398 4.10 14.10 -9.51
CA LEU A 398 3.11 13.32 -8.76
C LEU A 398 1.97 12.80 -9.64
N GLN A 399 1.57 13.58 -10.65
CA GLN A 399 0.66 13.15 -11.70
C GLN A 399 1.44 12.98 -13.00
N TRP A 400 1.39 11.79 -13.58
CA TRP A 400 2.11 11.47 -14.80
C TRP A 400 1.19 10.87 -15.87
N PHE A 401 1.37 11.30 -17.12
CA PHE A 401 0.53 10.88 -18.24
C PHE A 401 1.36 10.30 -19.39
N CYS A 402 0.78 9.39 -20.18
CA CYS A 402 1.50 8.74 -21.29
C CYS A 402 2.14 9.75 -22.26
N TYR A 403 1.52 10.90 -22.50
CA TYR A 403 2.05 11.92 -23.42
C TYR A 403 3.28 12.67 -22.85
N MET A 404 3.63 12.46 -21.57
CA MET A 404 4.77 13.10 -20.93
C MET A 404 6.05 12.30 -21.14
N LYS A 405 7.20 13.01 -21.02
CA LYS A 405 8.51 12.35 -20.96
C LYS A 405 8.58 11.40 -19.76
N PRO A 406 9.24 10.23 -19.89
CA PRO A 406 9.99 9.78 -21.06
C PRO A 406 9.19 9.01 -22.12
N PHE A 407 7.93 8.63 -21.86
CA PHE A 407 7.16 7.78 -22.78
C PHE A 407 6.73 8.51 -24.05
N ASN A 408 6.24 9.75 -23.94
CA ASN A 408 5.75 10.60 -25.06
C ASN A 408 4.79 9.86 -26.03
N GLY A 409 3.93 8.98 -25.49
CA GLY A 409 3.02 8.14 -26.27
C GLY A 409 1.56 8.36 -25.92
N GLU A 410 0.68 7.61 -26.57
CA GLU A 410 -0.76 7.70 -26.37
C GLU A 410 -1.28 6.67 -25.37
N CYS A 411 -2.47 6.93 -24.81
CA CYS A 411 -3.11 6.02 -23.87
C CYS A 411 -3.58 4.72 -24.53
N GLU A 412 -3.83 4.72 -25.84
CA GLU A 412 -4.34 3.57 -26.58
C GLU A 412 -3.28 2.48 -26.75
N VAL A 413 -2.00 2.83 -26.75
CA VAL A 413 -0.89 1.88 -26.81
C VAL A 413 -1.05 0.80 -25.74
N SER A 414 -0.92 -0.47 -26.13
CA SER A 414 -1.01 -1.63 -25.22
C SER A 414 -0.02 -1.51 -24.06
N GLU A 415 -0.37 -2.04 -22.89
CA GLU A 415 0.55 -2.07 -21.74
C GLU A 415 1.76 -2.96 -22.07
N GLN A 416 2.95 -2.54 -21.64
CA GLN A 416 4.16 -3.31 -21.84
C GLN A 416 4.21 -4.43 -20.80
N GLU A 417 4.55 -5.64 -21.24
CA GLU A 417 4.83 -6.79 -20.38
C GLU A 417 6.34 -7.04 -20.36
N VAL A 418 6.85 -7.57 -19.23
CA VAL A 418 8.24 -8.04 -19.17
C VAL A 418 8.26 -9.42 -19.80
N GLU A 419 9.05 -9.60 -20.86
CA GLU A 419 9.17 -10.92 -21.49
C GLU A 419 9.70 -11.96 -20.48
N PRO A 420 9.03 -13.13 -20.33
CA PRO A 420 9.49 -14.19 -19.45
C PRO A 420 10.89 -14.67 -19.87
N GLY A 421 11.89 -14.52 -19.00
CA GLY A 421 13.23 -15.08 -19.18
C GLY A 421 14.35 -14.08 -19.54
N VAL A 422 14.08 -12.78 -19.62
CA VAL A 422 15.16 -11.79 -19.78
C VAL A 422 15.79 -11.46 -18.42
N ILE A 423 16.97 -12.04 -18.15
CA ILE A 423 17.85 -11.59 -17.06
C ILE A 423 18.41 -10.22 -17.48
N THR A 424 17.79 -9.12 -17.05
CA THR A 424 18.39 -7.79 -17.17
C THR A 424 19.54 -7.66 -16.17
N ILE A 425 20.72 -8.16 -16.55
CA ILE A 425 21.96 -7.81 -15.86
C ILE A 425 22.15 -6.31 -16.09
N SER A 426 21.98 -5.48 -15.04
CA SER A 426 22.30 -4.07 -15.14
C SER A 426 23.76 -3.96 -15.61
N SER A 427 23.99 -3.49 -16.84
CA SER A 427 25.34 -3.26 -17.32
C SER A 427 26.00 -2.25 -16.38
N LYS A 428 27.03 -2.71 -15.65
CA LYS A 428 27.95 -1.81 -14.96
C LYS A 428 28.35 -0.75 -15.98
N ARG A 429 28.12 0.53 -15.64
CA ARG A 429 28.59 1.65 -16.47
C ARG A 429 30.11 1.55 -16.59
N LEU A 430 30.57 1.34 -17.83
CA LEU A 430 31.90 1.72 -18.26
C LEU A 430 32.01 3.25 -18.20
N GLY A 431 32.98 3.71 -17.42
CA GLY A 431 33.56 5.04 -17.52
C GLY A 431 35.03 4.90 -17.93
N TYR A 432 35.23 4.77 -19.24
CA TYR A 432 36.34 5.30 -20.06
C TYR A 432 37.82 5.06 -19.66
N SER A 433 38.44 4.12 -20.39
CA SER A 433 39.71 4.22 -21.15
C SER A 433 40.94 4.93 -20.57
N SER A 434 42.00 4.15 -20.34
CA SER A 434 43.25 4.29 -21.12
C SER A 434 44.02 2.96 -21.08
N THR A 435 44.17 2.34 -22.25
CA THR A 435 45.22 1.35 -22.52
C THR A 435 46.49 2.13 -22.80
N GLU A 436 47.50 1.99 -21.94
CA GLU A 436 48.89 2.18 -22.35
C GLU A 436 49.68 0.99 -21.81
N ASP A 437 50.21 0.20 -22.74
CA ASP A 437 51.24 -0.80 -22.46
C ASP A 437 52.56 -0.06 -22.15
N PRO A 438 53.38 -0.57 -21.22
CA PRO A 438 54.49 0.17 -20.66
C PRO A 438 55.79 -0.05 -21.45
N GLU A 439 55.93 0.52 -22.65
CA GLU A 439 57.24 0.72 -23.31
C GLU A 439 57.21 1.87 -24.33
N GLU A 440 57.27 3.12 -23.86
CA GLU A 440 57.74 4.23 -24.69
C GLU A 440 58.33 5.36 -23.84
N ILE A 441 59.36 5.02 -23.07
CA ILE A 441 60.32 6.01 -22.54
C ILE A 441 61.51 6.05 -23.49
N LYS A 442 61.52 7.03 -24.41
CA LYS A 442 62.71 7.82 -24.77
C LYS A 442 62.40 8.82 -25.88
N CYS A 443 63.03 9.99 -25.75
CA CYS A 443 63.03 11.10 -26.71
C CYS A 443 61.79 12.01 -26.68
N LYS A 444 61.82 13.01 -25.80
CA LYS A 444 62.03 14.42 -26.19
C LYS A 444 62.04 15.35 -24.97
N LEU A 445 63.05 15.18 -24.12
CA LEU A 445 63.62 16.30 -23.36
C LEU A 445 64.73 16.90 -24.24
N SER A 446 64.37 17.89 -25.04
CA SER A 446 65.37 18.77 -25.67
C SER A 446 64.72 20.05 -26.20
N ARG A 447 65.02 21.16 -25.50
CA ARG A 447 65.28 22.51 -26.04
C ARG A 447 64.08 23.19 -26.74
N GLN A 448 63.85 24.49 -26.71
CA GLN A 448 64.39 25.68 -26.08
C GLN A 448 63.46 26.80 -26.61
N ALA A 449 63.02 27.71 -25.74
CA ALA A 449 62.72 29.12 -26.03
C ALA A 449 62.14 29.67 -24.71
N VAL A 450 62.92 30.30 -23.81
CA VAL A 450 63.58 31.62 -23.93
C VAL A 450 62.60 32.66 -24.49
N GLY A 451 62.18 33.70 -23.76
CA GLY A 451 62.50 34.07 -22.39
C GLY A 451 61.91 35.42 -21.97
N THR A 452 62.25 35.81 -20.73
CA THR A 452 62.41 37.18 -20.16
C THR A 452 61.16 38.05 -20.03
N SER A 453 60.83 38.69 -18.89
CA SER A 453 61.63 39.54 -17.97
C SER A 453 60.89 39.70 -16.63
N LYS A 454 61.45 39.37 -15.46
CA LYS A 454 62.19 40.20 -14.45
C LYS A 454 61.43 41.39 -13.79
N ASN A 455 61.23 41.29 -12.46
CA ASN A 455 61.51 42.24 -11.34
C ASN A 455 60.76 41.71 -10.08
N MET A 456 61.34 41.30 -8.94
CA MET A 456 62.20 41.91 -7.89
C MET A 456 61.57 43.06 -7.06
N GLY A 457 61.62 42.90 -5.72
CA GLY A 457 61.30 43.88 -4.66
C GLY A 457 60.29 43.32 -3.63
N GLU A 458 60.65 42.66 -2.53
CA GLU A 458 61.25 43.13 -1.26
C GLU A 458 60.44 44.17 -0.45
N ASN A 459 60.13 43.73 0.79
CA ASN A 459 60.16 44.41 2.09
C ASN A 459 59.05 45.31 2.66
N ASP A 460 58.87 45.06 3.97
CA ASP A 460 58.61 45.96 5.11
C ASP A 460 57.20 46.56 5.26
N SER A 461 56.41 46.30 6.31
CA SER A 461 56.57 46.31 7.79
C SER A 461 55.86 47.52 8.43
N SER A 462 55.63 47.42 9.75
CA SER A 462 54.98 48.35 10.70
C SER A 462 53.46 48.19 10.93
N HIS A 463 53.02 47.62 12.06
CA HIS A 463 52.94 48.16 13.45
C HIS A 463 51.49 48.70 13.69
N THR A 464 50.78 48.60 14.81
CA THR A 464 51.00 48.21 16.23
C THR A 464 49.64 48.31 16.96
N MET A 465 49.31 47.40 17.90
CA MET A 465 49.13 47.63 19.37
C MET A 465 47.64 47.48 19.77
N ASP A 466 47.18 46.92 20.89
CA ASP A 466 47.71 46.39 22.18
C ASP A 466 46.72 45.25 22.62
N ASP A 467 47.16 44.08 23.13
CA ASP A 467 47.46 43.68 24.53
C ASP A 467 46.29 43.94 25.55
N ASP A 468 45.89 43.05 26.47
CA ASP A 468 46.55 41.85 27.01
C ASP A 468 45.62 40.96 27.91
N GLN A 469 46.02 39.67 28.04
CA GLN A 469 45.95 38.72 29.19
C GLN A 469 44.63 38.19 29.83
N ALA A 470 44.49 36.94 30.33
CA ALA A 470 45.38 35.77 30.47
C ALA A 470 44.64 34.47 30.96
N LYS A 471 45.16 33.29 30.55
CA LYS A 471 45.37 31.98 31.27
C LYS A 471 44.11 31.20 31.80
N ASN A 472 44.03 29.86 31.86
CA ASN A 472 45.00 28.76 31.81
C ASN A 472 44.30 27.37 31.66
N SER A 473 44.91 26.47 30.90
CA SER A 473 45.15 25.02 31.16
C SER A 473 44.07 24.01 31.67
N SER A 474 44.01 22.91 30.91
CA SER A 474 44.16 21.49 31.33
C SER A 474 42.95 20.57 31.61
N ALA A 475 43.15 19.32 31.17
CA ALA A 475 42.24 18.18 31.14
C ALA A 475 42.04 17.50 32.50
N GLN A 476 40.91 16.79 32.69
CA GLN A 476 40.87 15.37 33.10
C GLN A 476 39.44 14.84 33.36
N THR A 477 39.16 13.71 32.71
CA THR A 477 38.50 12.48 33.18
C THR A 477 37.88 12.42 34.59
N ARG A 478 36.63 11.92 34.71
CA ARG A 478 36.14 10.91 35.70
C ARG A 478 34.62 10.66 35.51
N LYS A 479 34.20 9.45 35.14
CA LYS A 479 33.74 8.29 35.95
C LYS A 479 32.35 8.42 36.61
N ARG A 480 31.49 7.47 36.20
CA ARG A 480 30.21 6.98 36.74
C ARG A 480 30.02 7.06 38.26
N LEU A 481 28.78 7.31 38.69
CA LEU A 481 28.20 6.84 39.95
C LEU A 481 26.74 6.39 39.76
N ARG A 482 26.46 5.15 40.19
CA ARG A 482 25.12 4.57 40.45
C ARG A 482 24.78 4.78 41.93
N ARG A 483 23.48 4.94 42.26
CA ARG A 483 22.80 4.49 43.51
C ARG A 483 21.30 4.82 43.36
N SER A 484 20.40 3.83 43.33
CA SER A 484 19.84 2.99 44.41
C SER A 484 18.56 3.59 45.00
N CYS A 485 17.43 2.90 44.75
CA CYS A 485 16.13 3.08 45.38
C CYS A 485 16.15 2.69 46.87
N ARG A 486 15.23 3.28 47.64
CA ARG A 486 14.78 2.81 48.96
C ARG A 486 13.27 2.60 48.91
N LYS A 487 12.84 1.51 49.56
CA LYS A 487 11.46 1.09 49.79
C LYS A 487 10.70 2.10 50.67
N SER A 488 9.40 2.24 50.40
CA SER A 488 8.28 2.08 51.34
C SER A 488 7.07 1.60 50.55
#